data_AF-A0A2X1KXQ6-F1
#
_entry.id   AF-A0A2X1KXQ6-F1
#
_cell.length_a   1.000
_cell.length_b   1.000
_cell.length_c   1.000
_cell.angle_alpha   90.00
_cell.angle_beta   90.00
_cell.angle_gamma   90.00
#
_symmetry.space_group_name_H-M   'P 1'
#
loop_
_entity.id
_entity.type
_entity.pdbx_description
1 polymer ?
#
loop_
_entity_poly.entity_id
_entity_poly.type
_entity_poly.pdbx_seq_one_letter_code
_entity_poly.pdbx_strand_id
1 'polypeptide(L)' 'MTREAGPVKGGTTVIAFVEDPDGYKIELIEEKDAGRGLGN' A
#
# COMPACT_ATOMS: atom_id res chain seq x y z
N MET A 1 0.37 14.09 -2.30
CA MET A 1 1.50 13.56 -1.46
C MET A 1 1.83 12.13 -1.90
N THR A 2 3.10 11.75 -2.12
CA THR A 2 3.50 10.36 -2.50
C THR A 2 4.54 9.81 -1.53
N ARG A 3 4.34 8.59 -1.01
CA ARG A 3 5.31 7.87 -0.17
C ARG A 3 5.86 6.69 -0.96
N GLU A 4 7.18 6.55 -1.02
CA GLU A 4 7.81 5.39 -1.65
C GLU A 4 7.34 4.08 -1.03
N ALA A 5 7.37 3.01 -1.84
CA ALA A 5 6.98 1.68 -1.42
C ALA A 5 7.88 1.19 -0.29
N GLY A 6 7.29 0.65 0.76
CA GLY A 6 8.04 0.11 1.89
C GLY A 6 7.18 -0.69 2.86
N PRO A 7 7.80 -1.44 3.77
CA PRO A 7 7.07 -2.23 4.76
C PRO A 7 6.16 -1.35 5.61
N VAL A 8 4.96 -1.84 5.93
CA VAL A 8 4.11 -1.23 6.96
C VAL A 8 4.86 -1.19 8.30
N LYS A 9 4.53 -0.19 9.12
CA LYS A 9 5.15 -0.05 10.44
C LYS A 9 4.79 -1.27 11.30
N GLY A 10 5.79 -2.09 11.64
CA GLY A 10 5.60 -3.29 12.47
C GLY A 10 5.18 -4.56 11.72
N GLY A 11 5.17 -4.54 10.38
CA GLY A 11 4.91 -5.73 9.56
C GLY A 11 5.90 -5.88 8.42
N THR A 12 5.74 -6.93 7.63
CA THR A 12 6.58 -7.23 6.46
C THR A 12 5.89 -6.91 5.13
N THR A 13 4.58 -6.67 5.15
CA THR A 13 3.80 -6.31 3.96
C THR A 13 4.28 -4.99 3.38
N VAL A 14 4.66 -5.01 2.10
CA VAL A 14 5.10 -3.82 1.39
C VAL A 14 3.89 -3.08 0.84
N ILE A 15 3.80 -1.79 1.16
CA ILE A 15 2.76 -0.91 0.63
C ILE A 15 3.33 0.40 0.09
N ALA A 16 2.62 1.02 -0.85
CA ALA A 16 2.88 2.38 -1.32
C ALA A 16 1.61 3.24 -1.24
N PHE A 17 1.78 4.55 -1.03
CA PHE A 17 0.67 5.51 -1.05
C PHE A 17 0.81 6.45 -2.23
N VAL A 18 -0.25 6.54 -3.02
CA VAL A 18 -0.38 7.51 -4.10
C VAL A 18 -1.66 8.32 -3.93
N GLU A 19 -1.60 9.58 -4.34
CA GLU A 19 -2.73 10.49 -4.36
C GLU A 19 -3.00 10.84 -5.83
N ASP A 20 -4.22 10.63 -6.31
CA ASP A 20 -4.58 10.98 -7.67
C ASP A 20 -4.88 12.49 -7.82
N PRO A 21 -5.01 13.03 -9.05
CA PRO A 21 -5.29 14.45 -9.26
C PRO A 21 -6.59 14.95 -8.63
N ASP A 22 -7.54 14.05 -8.34
CA ASP A 22 -8.82 14.35 -7.71
C ASP A 22 -8.73 14.30 -6.17
N GLY A 23 -7.58 13.91 -5.63
CA GLY A 23 -7.30 13.86 -4.19
C GLY A 23 -7.66 12.52 -3.53
N TYR A 24 -7.98 11.47 -4.28
CA TYR A 24 -8.19 10.15 -3.71
C TYR A 24 -6.86 9.54 -3.27
N LYS A 25 -6.86 8.99 -2.05
CA LYS A 25 -5.72 8.28 -1.49
C LYS A 25 -5.85 6.80 -1.80
N ILE A 26 -4.86 6.27 -2.52
CA ILE A 26 -4.79 4.87 -2.93
C ILE A 26 -3.65 4.21 -2.19
N GLU A 27 -3.93 3.05 -1.59
CA GLU A 27 -2.94 2.16 -1.00
C GLU A 27 -2.67 1.00 -1.94
N LEU A 28 -1.44 0.87 -2.41
CA LEU A 28 -0.98 -0.24 -3.25
C LEU A 28 -0.34 -1.30 -2.35
N ILE A 29 -0.73 -2.56 -2.52
CA ILE A 29 -0.17 -3.72 -1.80
C ILE A 29 0.66 -4.53 -2.80
N GLU A 30 1.86 -4.97 -2.40
CA GLU A 30 2.67 -5.89 -3.21
C GLU A 30 1.91 -7.20 -3.48
N GLU A 31 1.91 -7.67 -4.73
CA GLU A 31 1.10 -8.82 -5.17
C GLU A 31 1.28 -10.06 -4.27
N LYS A 32 2.51 -10.35 -3.86
CA LYS A 32 2.81 -11.50 -2.98
C LYS A 32 2.14 -11.42 -1.60
N ASP A 33 1.76 -10.22 -1.18
CA ASP A 33 1.11 -9.94 0.10
C ASP A 33 -0.39 -9.66 -0.04
N ALA A 34 -0.94 -9.66 -1.26
CA ALA A 34 -2.35 -9.36 -1.53
C ALA A 34 -3.31 -10.25 -0.74
N GLY A 35 -3.02 -11.54 -0.59
CA GLY A 35 -3.83 -12.46 0.22
C GLY A 35 -3.94 -12.02 1.69
N ARG A 36 -2.84 -11.53 2.28
CA ARG A 36 -2.82 -11.03 3.66
C ARG A 36 -3.48 -9.65 3.78
N GLY A 37 -3.34 -8.82 2.76
CA GLY A 37 -3.88 -7.46 2.73
C GLY A 37 -5.39 -7.39 2.46
N LEU A 38 -5.95 -8.37 1.75
CA LEU A 38 -7.36 -8.43 1.37
C LEU A 38 -8.25 -9.20 2.36
N GLY A 39 -7.66 -9.77 3.42
CA GLY A 39 -8.40 -10.43 4.51
C GLY A 39 -9.04 -11.78 4.16
N ASN A 40 -8.47 -12.52 3.20
CA ASN A 40 -8.92 -13.88 2.84
C ASN A 40 -8.14 -14.97 3.57
#